data_AF-A0A0T5P762-F1
#
_entry.id   AF-A0A0T5P762-F1
#
_cell.length_a   1.000
_cell.length_b   1.000
_cell.length_c   1.000
_cell.angle_alpha   90.00
_cell.angle_beta   90.00
_cell.angle_gamma   90.00
#
_symmetry.space_group_name_H-M   'P 1'
#
loop_
_entity.id
_entity.type
_entity.pdbx_description
1 polymer ?
#
loop_
_entity_poly.entity_id
_entity_poly.type
_entity_poly.pdbx_seq_one_letter_code
_entity_poly.pdbx_strand_id
1 'polypeptide(L)'
;MARRTTEALWAEIDRCDAFLRIAEDFAKVSFPEEAALREAVAALPDKDAFVASGLRNGATLPQILSGYEQAVNDHMAAFAMTAPDAVAYATGLRAYYRERTGRELLSDFPPPTRKLKAIVKRGKIRNDTEFYLVKECVDDLEDDPKTEALGRDLRELLGAYEAGG
;
A
#
# COMPACT_ATOMS: atom_id res chain seq x y z
N MET A 1 6.60 19.85 13.65
CA MET A 1 6.43 18.39 13.48
C MET A 1 6.99 17.70 14.71
N ALA A 2 6.18 16.96 15.45
CA ALA A 2 6.68 16.19 16.60
C ALA A 2 7.66 15.11 16.10
N ARG A 3 8.81 14.97 16.76
CA ARG A 3 9.81 13.96 16.43
C ARG A 3 9.22 12.59 16.78
N ARG A 4 9.10 11.67 15.81
CA ARG A 4 8.71 10.27 16.08
C ARG A 4 9.69 9.69 17.11
N THR A 5 9.16 8.97 18.11
CA THR A 5 9.99 8.26 19.09
C THR A 5 10.67 7.06 18.42
N THR A 6 11.78 6.59 19.00
CA THR A 6 12.46 5.38 18.53
C THR A 6 11.53 4.16 18.53
N GLU A 7 10.71 4.01 19.57
CA GLU A 7 9.70 2.95 19.67
C GLU A 7 8.67 3.03 18.53
N ALA A 8 8.21 4.24 18.19
CA ALA A 8 7.28 4.42 17.07
C ALA A 8 7.92 4.08 15.71
N LEU A 9 9.22 4.35 15.54
CA LEU A 9 9.94 3.96 14.31
C LEU A 9 10.07 2.44 14.21
N TRP A 10 10.39 1.76 15.31
CA TRP A 10 10.45 0.31 15.34
C TRP A 10 9.11 -0.34 15.06
N ALA A 11 8.04 0.13 15.71
CA ALA A 11 6.69 -0.36 15.46
C ALA A 11 6.24 -0.17 14.00
N GLU A 12 6.70 0.90 13.33
CA GLU A 12 6.43 1.12 11.91
C GLU A 12 7.23 0.16 11.02
N ILE A 13 8.53 -0.03 11.32
CA ILE A 13 9.38 -1.01 10.63
C ILE A 13 8.77 -2.42 10.74
N ASP A 14 8.35 -2.83 11.94
CA ASP A 14 7.72 -4.12 12.18
C ASP A 14 6.43 -4.29 11.36
N ARG A 15 5.62 -3.22 11.28
CA ARG A 15 4.39 -3.23 10.49
C ARG A 15 4.70 -3.41 8.99
N CYS A 16 5.63 -2.63 8.46
CA CYS A 16 6.04 -2.73 7.06
C CYS A 16 6.65 -4.10 6.73
N ASP A 17 7.52 -4.62 7.59
CA ASP A 17 8.12 -5.96 7.41
C ASP A 17 7.04 -7.04 7.37
N ALA A 18 6.09 -7.03 8.31
CA ALA A 18 4.99 -7.98 8.33
C ALA A 18 4.17 -7.96 7.03
N PHE A 19 3.88 -6.77 6.48
CA PHE A 19 3.22 -6.67 5.18
C PHE A 19 4.07 -7.26 4.04
N LEU A 20 5.36 -6.94 3.98
CA LEU A 20 6.25 -7.45 2.92
C LEU A 20 6.32 -8.98 2.95
N ARG A 21 6.34 -9.60 4.13
CA ARG A 21 6.27 -11.07 4.27
C ARG A 21 4.97 -11.64 3.73
N ILE A 22 3.83 -11.01 4.05
CA ILE A 22 2.52 -11.44 3.52
C ILE A 22 2.47 -11.30 2.00
N ALA A 23 3.01 -10.21 1.46
CA ALA A 23 3.04 -9.97 0.02
C ALA A 23 3.95 -10.96 -0.73
N GLU A 24 5.07 -11.34 -0.12
CA GLU A 24 5.97 -12.37 -0.63
C GLU A 24 5.32 -13.76 -0.58
N ASP A 25 4.67 -14.11 0.54
CA ASP A 25 3.90 -15.35 0.69
C ASP A 25 2.79 -15.45 -0.37
N PHE A 26 2.04 -14.36 -0.59
CA PHE A 26 1.03 -14.28 -1.64
C PHE A 26 1.64 -14.53 -3.02
N ALA A 27 2.78 -13.89 -3.32
CA ALA A 27 3.46 -14.09 -4.60
C ALA A 27 3.89 -15.56 -4.79
N LYS A 28 4.37 -16.23 -3.74
CA LYS A 28 4.76 -17.65 -3.80
C LYS A 28 3.56 -18.57 -4.07
N VAL A 29 2.38 -18.23 -3.54
CA VAL A 29 1.16 -19.03 -3.74
C VAL A 29 0.53 -18.77 -5.11
N SER A 30 0.42 -17.50 -5.51
CA SER A 30 -0.33 -17.10 -6.71
C SER A 30 0.52 -17.04 -7.98
N PHE A 31 1.83 -16.84 -7.85
CA PHE A 31 2.79 -16.68 -8.95
C PHE A 31 4.10 -17.46 -8.67
N PRO A 32 4.04 -18.79 -8.49
CA PRO A 32 5.16 -19.57 -7.94
C PRO A 32 6.43 -19.51 -8.79
N GLU A 33 6.33 -19.48 -10.12
CA GLU A 33 7.49 -19.42 -11.01
C GLU A 33 8.21 -18.05 -10.93
N GLU A 34 7.44 -16.96 -10.90
CA GLU A 34 7.97 -15.60 -10.76
C GLU A 34 8.56 -15.36 -9.38
N ALA A 35 7.91 -15.90 -8.34
CA ALA A 35 8.40 -15.84 -6.97
C ALA A 35 9.71 -16.63 -6.81
N ALA A 36 9.82 -17.82 -7.39
CA ALA A 36 11.04 -18.62 -7.36
C ALA A 36 12.21 -17.91 -8.08
N LEU A 37 11.94 -17.27 -9.23
CA LEU A 37 12.94 -16.48 -9.93
C LEU A 37 13.41 -15.27 -9.09
N ARG A 38 12.47 -14.57 -8.44
CA ARG A 38 12.80 -13.44 -7.57
C ARG A 38 13.62 -13.88 -6.35
N GLU A 39 13.23 -14.98 -5.70
CA GLU A 39 13.93 -15.52 -4.53
C GLU A 39 15.36 -15.97 -4.88
N ALA A 40 15.56 -16.56 -6.06
CA ALA A 40 16.89 -16.95 -6.55
C ALA A 40 17.81 -15.75 -6.83
N VAL A 41 17.24 -14.57 -7.15
CA VAL A 41 17.99 -13.35 -7.47
C VAL A 41 18.19 -12.47 -6.23
N ALA A 42 17.17 -12.32 -5.40
CA ALA A 42 17.15 -11.46 -4.22
C ALA A 42 16.02 -11.85 -3.26
N ALA A 43 16.27 -12.85 -2.41
CA ALA A 43 15.37 -13.18 -1.30
C ALA A 43 15.21 -11.99 -0.34
N LEU A 44 14.03 -11.85 0.26
CA LEU A 44 13.78 -10.81 1.25
C LEU A 44 14.65 -11.09 2.50
N PRO A 45 15.60 -10.19 2.84
CA PRO A 45 16.54 -10.44 3.94
C PRO A 45 15.81 -10.54 5.26
N ASP A 46 16.38 -11.25 6.23
CA ASP A 46 15.90 -11.21 7.61
C ASP A 46 15.87 -9.75 8.13
N LYS A 47 14.78 -9.39 8.82
CA LYS A 47 14.53 -8.02 9.28
C LYS A 47 15.65 -7.53 10.19
N ASP A 48 15.99 -8.31 11.21
CA ASP A 48 16.96 -7.90 12.22
C ASP A 48 18.36 -7.82 11.60
N ALA A 49 18.70 -8.75 10.70
CA ALA A 49 19.94 -8.72 9.94
C ALA A 49 20.03 -7.49 9.02
N PHE A 50 18.95 -7.14 8.32
CA PHE A 50 18.88 -5.97 7.43
C PHE A 50 19.04 -4.67 8.23
N VAL A 51 18.26 -4.50 9.30
CA VAL A 51 18.31 -3.30 10.14
C VAL A 51 19.69 -3.17 10.79
N ALA A 52 20.22 -4.25 11.36
CA ALA A 52 21.56 -4.24 11.95
C ALA A 52 22.64 -3.90 10.91
N SER A 53 22.52 -4.39 9.67
CA SER A 53 23.42 -4.02 8.58
C SER A 53 23.33 -2.54 8.22
N GLY A 54 22.12 -2.00 8.08
CA GLY A 54 21.90 -0.58 7.81
C GLY A 54 22.52 0.31 8.88
N LEU A 55 22.29 -0.01 10.15
CA LEU A 55 22.88 0.73 11.28
C LEU A 55 24.41 0.65 11.29
N ARG A 56 25.01 -0.53 11.04
CA ARG A 56 26.47 -0.68 10.92
C ARG A 56 27.07 0.15 9.78
N ASN A 57 26.33 0.32 8.70
CA ASN A 57 26.74 1.12 7.54
C ASN A 57 26.39 2.61 7.67
N GLY A 58 25.97 3.06 8.86
CA GLY A 58 25.72 4.48 9.15
C GLY A 58 24.33 5.00 8.75
N ALA A 59 23.40 4.12 8.35
CA ALA A 59 22.01 4.52 8.17
C ALA A 59 21.34 4.78 9.53
N THR A 60 20.40 5.72 9.54
CA THR A 60 19.56 6.01 10.70
C THR A 60 18.25 5.22 10.63
N LEU A 61 17.58 4.97 11.78
CA LEU A 61 16.27 4.30 11.79
C LEU A 61 15.22 4.95 10.85
N PRO A 62 15.11 6.29 10.73
CA PRO A 62 14.25 6.91 9.74
C PRO A 62 14.60 6.58 8.28
N GLN A 63 15.89 6.48 7.94
CA GLN A 63 16.32 6.10 6.59
C GLN A 63 16.01 4.63 6.29
N ILE A 64 16.20 3.76 7.29
CA ILE A 64 15.84 2.35 7.19
C ILE A 64 14.32 2.21 7.00
N LEU A 65 13.53 2.89 7.82
CA LEU A 65 12.07 2.94 7.67
C LEU A 65 11.66 3.46 6.29
N SER A 66 12.32 4.50 5.76
CA SER A 66 12.02 5.00 4.41
C SER A 66 12.25 3.93 3.33
N GLY A 67 13.21 3.03 3.51
CA GLY A 67 13.43 1.89 2.61
C GLY A 67 12.28 0.88 2.69
N TYR A 68 11.82 0.56 3.91
CA TYR A 68 10.64 -0.27 4.12
C TYR A 68 9.37 0.36 3.51
N GLU A 69 9.12 1.64 3.76
CA GLU A 69 7.99 2.38 3.19
C GLU A 69 8.04 2.36 1.65
N GLN A 70 9.24 2.47 1.05
CA GLN A 70 9.40 2.36 -0.40
C GLN A 70 9.05 0.95 -0.90
N ALA A 71 9.54 -0.10 -0.25
CA ALA A 71 9.22 -1.47 -0.64
C ALA A 71 7.72 -1.76 -0.53
N VAL A 72 7.05 -1.27 0.53
CA VAL A 72 5.58 -1.32 0.64
C VAL A 72 4.94 -0.62 -0.55
N ASN A 73 5.39 0.60 -0.87
CA ASN A 73 4.83 1.38 -1.97
C ASN A 73 4.97 0.70 -3.34
N ASP A 74 6.05 -0.06 -3.57
CA ASP A 74 6.25 -0.82 -4.81
C ASP A 74 5.18 -1.91 -4.98
N HIS A 75 4.79 -2.58 -3.91
CA HIS A 75 3.65 -3.52 -3.93
C HIS A 75 2.31 -2.80 -4.09
N MET A 76 2.13 -1.69 -3.37
CA MET A 76 0.89 -0.91 -3.42
C MET A 76 0.69 -0.18 -4.77
N ALA A 77 1.73 -0.10 -5.61
CA ALA A 77 1.65 0.53 -6.93
C ALA A 77 0.62 -0.16 -7.86
N ALA A 78 0.39 -1.47 -7.71
CA ALA A 78 -0.59 -2.21 -8.50
C ALA A 78 -2.01 -1.64 -8.35
N PHE A 79 -2.37 -1.12 -7.17
CA PHE A 79 -3.66 -0.48 -6.89
C PHE A 79 -3.85 0.86 -7.64
N ALA A 80 -2.80 1.40 -8.27
CA ALA A 80 -2.87 2.60 -9.11
C ALA A 80 -2.88 2.29 -10.63
N MET A 81 -2.82 1.01 -10.99
CA MET A 81 -2.77 0.52 -12.35
C MET A 81 -4.12 -0.07 -12.78
N THR A 82 -4.35 -0.11 -14.09
CA THR A 82 -5.62 -0.52 -14.68
C THR A 82 -5.46 -1.73 -15.60
N ALA A 83 -4.25 -2.28 -15.71
CA ALA A 83 -4.01 -3.49 -16.47
C ALA A 83 -4.66 -4.69 -15.76
N PRO A 84 -5.27 -5.65 -16.49
CA PRO A 84 -5.96 -6.79 -15.89
C PRO A 84 -5.14 -7.54 -14.85
N ASP A 85 -3.86 -7.79 -15.13
CA ASP A 85 -2.96 -8.52 -14.22
C ASP A 85 -2.68 -7.73 -12.94
N ALA A 86 -2.60 -6.39 -13.03
CA ALA A 86 -2.39 -5.54 -11.86
C ALA A 86 -3.65 -5.49 -10.97
N VAL A 87 -4.85 -5.49 -11.58
CA VAL A 87 -6.13 -5.57 -10.87
C VAL A 87 -6.28 -6.92 -10.19
N ALA A 88 -5.93 -8.01 -10.87
CA ALA A 88 -5.95 -9.37 -10.31
C ALA A 88 -4.98 -9.50 -9.14
N TYR A 89 -3.75 -8.98 -9.27
CA TYR A 89 -2.77 -8.93 -8.20
C TYR A 89 -3.29 -8.13 -6.99
N ALA A 90 -3.80 -6.92 -7.21
CA ALA A 90 -4.31 -6.05 -6.14
C ALA A 90 -5.48 -6.70 -5.38
N THR A 91 -6.43 -7.27 -6.12
CA THR A 91 -7.58 -8.00 -5.55
C THR A 91 -7.12 -9.22 -4.73
N GLY A 92 -6.20 -10.01 -5.28
CA GLY A 92 -5.68 -11.20 -4.62
C GLY A 92 -4.88 -10.88 -3.36
N LEU A 93 -3.98 -9.90 -3.42
CA LEU A 93 -3.18 -9.49 -2.28
C LEU A 93 -4.04 -8.95 -1.14
N ARG A 94 -5.09 -8.17 -1.46
CA ARG A 94 -6.06 -7.69 -0.47
C ARG A 94 -6.77 -8.83 0.23
N ALA A 95 -7.31 -9.79 -0.53
CA ALA A 95 -8.00 -10.94 0.03
C ALA A 95 -7.08 -11.78 0.94
N TYR A 96 -5.85 -12.02 0.47
CA TYR A 96 -4.83 -12.78 1.20
C TYR A 96 -4.40 -12.09 2.49
N TYR A 97 -4.22 -10.77 2.45
CA TYR A 97 -3.89 -9.97 3.64
C TYR A 97 -4.99 -10.04 4.70
N ARG A 98 -6.26 -9.92 4.27
CA ARG A 98 -7.41 -10.01 5.17
C ARG A 98 -7.53 -11.39 5.80
N GLU A 99 -7.32 -12.46 5.03
CA GLU A 99 -7.34 -13.83 5.55
C GLU A 99 -6.28 -14.05 6.65
N ARG A 100 -5.07 -13.50 6.46
CA ARG A 100 -3.95 -13.68 7.40
C ARG A 100 -4.03 -12.80 8.64
N THR A 101 -4.61 -11.62 8.53
CA THR A 101 -4.53 -10.60 9.59
C THR A 101 -5.87 -10.24 10.22
N GLY A 102 -6.98 -10.59 9.55
CA GLY A 102 -8.32 -10.12 9.91
C GLY A 102 -8.56 -8.62 9.69
N ARG A 103 -7.60 -7.91 9.08
CA ARG A 103 -7.65 -6.46 8.85
C ARG A 103 -7.74 -6.13 7.36
N GLU A 104 -8.25 -4.95 7.06
CA GLU A 104 -8.34 -4.45 5.69
C GLU A 104 -7.01 -3.79 5.27
N LEU A 105 -6.47 -4.23 4.13
CA LEU A 105 -5.13 -3.84 3.66
C LEU A 105 -5.01 -2.33 3.45
N LEU A 106 -6.00 -1.71 2.80
CA LEU A 106 -5.94 -0.29 2.46
C LEU A 106 -6.14 0.63 3.67
N SER A 107 -6.69 0.10 4.78
CA SER A 107 -6.75 0.82 6.05
C SER A 107 -5.37 0.85 6.74
N ASP A 108 -4.65 -0.27 6.74
CA ASP A 108 -3.31 -0.36 7.34
C ASP A 108 -2.23 0.32 6.45
N PHE A 109 -2.37 0.20 5.14
CA PHE A 109 -1.44 0.70 4.13
C PHE A 109 -2.21 1.41 3.03
N PRO A 110 -2.58 2.69 3.22
CA PRO A 110 -3.28 3.44 2.20
C PRO A 110 -2.42 3.52 0.95
N PRO A 111 -3.01 3.31 -0.25
CA PRO A 111 -2.25 3.22 -1.46
C PRO A 111 -1.52 4.56 -1.72
N PRO A 112 -0.25 4.54 -2.17
CA PRO A 112 0.57 5.73 -2.39
C PRO A 112 0.15 6.44 -3.67
N THR A 113 -1.07 6.93 -3.72
CA THR A 113 -1.68 7.30 -4.99
C THR A 113 -1.46 8.78 -5.24
N ARG A 114 -0.30 9.10 -5.85
CA ARG A 114 -0.13 10.34 -6.63
C ARG A 114 -1.32 10.58 -7.57
N LYS A 115 -1.98 9.52 -8.08
CA LYS A 115 -3.20 9.58 -8.89
C LYS A 115 -4.45 10.00 -8.09
N LEU A 116 -4.78 9.38 -6.94
CA LEU A 116 -5.89 9.86 -6.09
C LEU A 116 -5.61 11.27 -5.60
N LYS A 117 -4.38 11.56 -5.13
CA LYS A 117 -3.97 12.93 -4.79
C LYS A 117 -4.10 13.88 -5.97
N ALA A 118 -3.81 13.46 -7.20
CA ALA A 118 -4.01 14.27 -8.40
C ALA A 118 -5.49 14.42 -8.76
N ILE A 119 -6.32 13.40 -8.56
CA ILE A 119 -7.78 13.43 -8.78
C ILE A 119 -8.43 14.39 -7.77
N VAL A 120 -8.09 14.25 -6.48
CA VAL A 120 -8.52 15.14 -5.38
C VAL A 120 -8.03 16.56 -5.59
N LYS A 121 -6.72 16.75 -5.87
CA LYS A 121 -6.16 18.07 -6.18
C LYS A 121 -6.80 18.71 -7.41
N ARG A 122 -7.19 17.92 -8.40
CA ARG A 122 -7.88 18.38 -9.61
C ARG A 122 -9.35 18.67 -9.37
N GLY A 123 -9.97 18.07 -8.36
CA GLY A 123 -11.38 18.25 -8.04
C GLY A 123 -12.34 17.67 -9.08
N LYS A 124 -11.90 16.71 -9.93
CA LYS A 124 -12.76 16.12 -10.96
C LYS A 124 -12.32 14.72 -11.42
N ILE A 125 -13.29 13.81 -11.55
CA ILE A 125 -13.18 12.51 -12.24
C ILE A 125 -13.40 12.72 -13.76
N ARG A 126 -12.52 12.18 -14.59
CA ARG A 126 -12.53 12.42 -16.05
C ARG A 126 -13.18 11.34 -16.87
N ASN A 127 -13.23 10.12 -16.35
CA ASN A 127 -13.73 8.94 -17.06
C ASN A 127 -14.10 7.84 -16.07
N ASP A 128 -14.75 6.80 -16.60
CA ASP A 128 -15.22 5.65 -15.83
C ASP A 128 -14.07 4.91 -15.14
N THR A 129 -12.88 4.92 -15.74
CA THR A 129 -11.69 4.31 -15.12
C THR A 129 -11.28 5.01 -13.83
N GLU A 130 -11.27 6.34 -13.81
CA GLU A 130 -11.04 7.11 -12.57
C GLU A 130 -12.20 6.97 -11.59
N PHE A 131 -13.43 6.80 -12.09
CA PHE A 131 -14.62 6.56 -11.26
C PHE A 131 -14.49 5.25 -10.47
N TYR A 132 -14.19 4.13 -11.14
CA TYR A 132 -14.04 2.84 -10.44
C TYR A 132 -12.88 2.83 -9.45
N LEU A 133 -11.75 3.47 -9.79
CA LEU A 133 -10.63 3.63 -8.86
C LEU A 133 -11.02 4.40 -7.59
N VAL A 134 -11.76 5.51 -7.75
CA VAL A 134 -12.22 6.32 -6.60
C VAL A 134 -13.27 5.57 -5.80
N LYS A 135 -14.20 4.88 -6.46
CA LYS A 135 -15.27 4.11 -5.84
C LYS A 135 -14.72 2.98 -4.96
N GLU A 136 -13.82 2.16 -5.50
CA GLU A 136 -13.19 1.08 -4.73
C GLU A 136 -12.37 1.61 -3.54
N CYS A 137 -11.75 2.77 -3.67
CA CYS A 137 -11.04 3.39 -2.56
C CYS A 137 -11.98 3.95 -1.47
N VAL A 138 -13.14 4.48 -1.84
CA VAL A 138 -14.12 5.02 -0.88
C VAL A 138 -14.75 3.91 -0.05
N ASP A 139 -15.10 2.80 -0.69
CA ASP A 139 -15.75 1.65 -0.02
C ASP A 139 -14.84 1.05 1.08
N ASP A 140 -13.51 1.10 0.89
CA ASP A 140 -12.52 0.58 1.86
C ASP A 140 -12.07 1.63 2.93
N LEU A 141 -12.53 2.88 2.84
CA LEU A 141 -12.18 3.98 3.76
C LEU A 141 -13.24 4.26 4.84
N GLU A 142 -14.24 3.40 4.99
CA GLU A 142 -15.48 3.73 5.73
C GLU A 142 -15.35 3.91 7.25
N ASP A 143 -14.28 3.43 7.91
CA ASP A 143 -14.23 3.36 9.38
C ASP A 143 -12.98 3.95 10.08
N ASP A 144 -12.09 4.66 9.37
CA ASP A 144 -10.88 5.25 10.00
C ASP A 144 -10.97 6.79 10.18
N PRO A 145 -10.97 7.30 11.43
CA PRO A 145 -10.94 8.74 11.74
C PRO A 145 -9.75 9.49 11.11
N LYS A 146 -8.64 8.81 10.79
CA LYS A 146 -7.46 9.42 10.17
C LYS A 146 -7.62 9.64 8.67
N THR A 147 -8.56 8.94 8.03
CA THR A 147 -8.81 9.01 6.58
C THR A 147 -10.18 9.56 6.23
N GLU A 148 -11.00 9.90 7.23
CA GLU A 148 -12.35 10.45 7.09
C GLU A 148 -12.42 11.65 6.11
N ALA A 149 -11.48 12.58 6.20
CA ALA A 149 -11.41 13.75 5.32
C ALA A 149 -11.18 13.36 3.86
N LEU A 150 -10.29 12.40 3.61
CA LEU A 150 -10.02 11.89 2.26
C LEU A 150 -11.24 11.12 1.72
N GLY A 151 -11.88 10.28 2.54
CA GLY A 151 -13.09 9.56 2.16
C GLY A 151 -14.24 10.50 1.81
N ARG A 152 -14.39 11.62 2.52
CA ARG A 152 -15.38 12.66 2.20
C ARG A 152 -15.12 13.31 0.85
N ASP A 153 -13.90 13.77 0.61
CA ASP A 153 -13.50 14.42 -0.65
C ASP A 153 -13.72 13.50 -1.86
N LEU A 154 -13.39 12.21 -1.70
CA LEU A 154 -13.57 11.21 -2.76
C LEU A 154 -15.06 10.92 -3.05
N ARG A 155 -15.94 10.90 -2.03
CA ARG A 155 -17.40 10.75 -2.21
C ARG A 155 -18.02 11.92 -2.96
N GLU A 156 -17.60 13.15 -2.64
CA GLU A 156 -18.06 14.34 -3.36
C GLU A 156 -17.70 14.27 -4.85
N LEU A 157 -16.52 13.74 -5.17
CA LEU A 157 -16.07 13.56 -6.56
C LEU A 157 -16.87 12.50 -7.30
N LEU A 158 -17.24 11.39 -6.64
CA LEU A 158 -18.12 10.37 -7.21
C LEU A 158 -19.49 10.95 -7.53
N GLY A 159 -20.12 11.62 -6.56
CA GLY A 159 -21.45 12.22 -6.75
C GLY A 159 -21.46 13.29 -7.83
N ALA A 160 -20.41 14.10 -7.93
CA ALA A 160 -20.28 15.11 -8.99
C ALA A 160 -20.12 14.50 -10.40
N TYR A 161 -19.48 13.33 -10.51
CA TYR A 161 -19.37 12.60 -11.78
C TYR A 161 -20.70 11.97 -12.18
N GLU A 162 -21.37 11.30 -11.23
CA GLU A 162 -22.68 10.66 -11.45
C GLU A 162 -23.78 11.67 -11.80
N ALA A 163 -23.74 12.88 -11.25
CA ALA A 163 -24.69 13.95 -11.54
C ALA A 163 -24.41 14.70 -12.86
N GLY A 164 -23.21 14.56 -13.43
CA GLY A 164 -22.77 15.24 -14.64
C GLY A 164 -22.70 14.37 -15.90
N GLY A 165 -23.06 13.09 -15.78
CA GLY A 165 -23.16 12.13 -16.87
C GLY A 165 -24.51 12.14 -17.57
#